data_AF-A0A0L8A6J5-F1
#
_entry.id   AF-A0A0L8A6J5-F1
#
_cell.length_a   1.000
_cell.length_b   1.000
_cell.length_c   1.000
_cell.angle_alpha   90.00
_cell.angle_beta   90.00
_cell.angle_gamma   90.00
#
_symmetry.space_group_name_H-M   'P 1'
#
loop_
_entity.id
_entity.type
_entity.pdbx_description
1 polymer ?
#
loop_
_entity_poly.entity_id
_entity_poly.type
_entity_poly.pdbx_seq_one_letter_code
_entity_poly.pdbx_strand_id
1 'polypeptide(L)'
;MKPLLVLALLAGIGILPTTDASAQTTPLVCQENFARSEAYLTCRVNSVEVVAGRCQMQIPCQRNNGATYLNHGSYDVARLQNLCNRDGMLVYGCPPRP
;
A
#
# COMPACT_ATOMS: atom_id res chain seq x y z
N MET A 1 45.58 20.30 43.29
CA MET A 1 44.63 19.22 43.65
C MET A 1 43.31 19.54 42.97
N LYS A 2 42.75 18.58 42.22
CA LYS A 2 41.75 18.77 41.16
C LYS A 2 40.40 18.22 41.66
N PRO A 3 39.29 18.99 41.67
CA PRO A 3 38.00 18.39 41.95
C PRO A 3 37.36 17.85 40.67
N LEU A 4 36.89 16.61 40.79
CA LEU A 4 36.19 15.81 39.78
C LEU A 4 34.82 16.40 39.44
N LEU A 5 34.50 16.43 38.14
CA LEU A 5 33.15 16.62 37.63
C LEU A 5 32.32 15.36 37.88
N VAL A 6 31.21 15.49 38.61
CA VAL A 6 30.19 14.44 38.72
C VAL A 6 29.17 14.65 37.60
N LEU A 7 29.12 13.71 36.66
CA LEU A 7 28.08 13.62 35.63
C LEU A 7 26.83 13.00 36.25
N ALA A 8 25.74 13.78 36.37
CA ALA A 8 24.43 13.27 36.73
C ALA A 8 23.75 12.65 35.49
N LEU A 9 23.50 11.33 35.54
CA LEU A 9 22.68 10.64 34.53
C LEU A 9 21.20 11.07 34.70
N LEU A 10 20.67 11.76 33.71
CA LEU A 10 19.23 11.94 33.53
C LEU A 10 18.64 10.64 32.94
N ALA A 11 18.05 9.83 33.81
CA ALA A 11 17.14 8.76 33.39
C ALA A 11 15.81 9.38 32.93
N GLY A 12 15.77 9.79 31.66
CA GLY A 12 14.53 10.17 30.98
C GLY A 12 13.72 8.92 30.69
N ILE A 13 12.58 8.78 31.36
CA ILE A 13 11.57 7.74 31.13
C ILE A 13 11.14 7.85 29.66
N GLY A 14 11.54 6.85 28.86
CA GLY A 14 11.05 6.70 27.49
C GLY A 14 9.58 6.34 27.52
N ILE A 15 8.71 7.33 27.31
CA ILE A 15 7.31 7.08 26.97
C ILE A 15 7.35 6.51 25.55
N LEU A 16 7.35 5.20 25.42
CA LEU A 16 7.09 4.53 24.15
C LEU A 16 5.60 4.72 23.85
N PRO A 17 5.20 5.48 22.81
CA PRO A 17 3.85 5.35 22.32
C PRO A 17 3.75 3.95 21.69
N THR A 18 3.16 3.01 22.41
CA THR A 18 2.58 1.81 21.79
C THR A 18 1.31 2.27 21.07
N THR A 19 1.48 2.96 19.96
CA THR A 19 0.39 3.12 18.99
C THR A 19 0.22 1.77 18.32
N ASP A 20 -0.76 1.00 18.78
CA ASP A 20 -1.54 0.13 17.90
C ASP A 20 -2.21 1.04 16.87
N ALA A 21 -1.43 1.48 15.89
CA ALA A 21 -1.95 2.09 14.68
C ALA A 21 -2.69 0.97 13.95
N SER A 22 -3.98 0.82 14.23
CA SER A 22 -4.89 0.24 13.25
C SER A 22 -4.68 1.04 11.97
N ALA A 23 -3.87 0.50 11.05
CA ALA A 23 -3.42 1.23 9.88
C ALA A 23 -4.66 1.60 9.06
N GLN A 24 -5.11 2.85 9.20
CA GLN A 24 -6.27 3.35 8.50
C GLN A 24 -6.00 3.21 7.00
N THR A 25 -6.90 2.56 6.27
CA THR A 25 -6.77 2.46 4.82
C THR A 25 -6.85 3.86 4.23
N THR A 26 -5.80 4.29 3.54
CA THR A 26 -5.73 5.56 2.83
C THR A 26 -5.57 5.30 1.33
N PRO A 27 -5.87 6.29 0.46
CA PRO A 27 -5.59 6.15 -0.97
C PRO A 27 -4.13 5.79 -1.27
N LEU A 28 -3.18 6.33 -0.49
CA LEU A 28 -1.76 6.01 -0.64
C LEU A 28 -1.49 4.52 -0.33
N VAL A 29 -2.02 4.00 0.78
CA VAL A 29 -1.85 2.57 1.13
C VAL A 29 -2.47 1.66 0.06
N CYS A 30 -3.61 2.03 -0.52
CA CYS A 30 -4.19 1.31 -1.66
C CYS A 30 -3.24 1.30 -2.87
N GLN A 31 -2.66 2.45 -3.23
CA GLN A 31 -1.71 2.55 -4.33
C GLN A 31 -0.44 1.74 -4.07
N GLU A 32 0.11 1.78 -2.86
CA GLU A 32 1.30 1.03 -2.47
C GLU A 32 1.07 -0.49 -2.50
N ASN A 33 -0.07 -0.96 -2.00
CA ASN A 33 -0.43 -2.38 -2.08
C ASN A 33 -0.65 -2.81 -3.54
N PHE A 34 -1.30 -1.98 -4.37
CA PHE A 34 -1.44 -2.28 -5.78
C PHE A 34 -0.09 -2.24 -6.52
N ALA A 35 0.84 -1.36 -6.14
CA ALA A 35 2.16 -1.29 -6.74
C ALA A 35 2.97 -2.57 -6.54
N ARG A 36 2.67 -3.35 -5.50
CA ARG A 36 3.23 -4.68 -5.26
C ARG A 36 2.54 -5.78 -6.08
N SER A 37 1.52 -5.49 -6.87
CA SER A 37 0.86 -6.49 -7.71
C SER A 37 1.62 -6.75 -9.01
N GLU A 38 1.50 -7.96 -9.56
CA GLU A 38 1.95 -8.28 -10.93
C GLU A 38 1.24 -7.39 -11.97
N ALA A 39 -0.05 -7.10 -11.74
CA ALA A 39 -0.82 -6.21 -12.60
C ALA A 39 -0.18 -4.83 -12.79
N TYR A 40 0.56 -4.29 -11.80
CA TYR A 40 1.21 -2.98 -11.90
C TYR A 40 2.18 -2.83 -13.09
N LEU A 41 2.74 -3.95 -13.58
CA LEU A 41 3.62 -3.94 -14.74
C LEU A 41 2.92 -3.50 -16.03
N THR A 42 1.61 -3.75 -16.14
CA THR A 42 0.82 -3.55 -17.37
C THR A 42 -0.45 -2.72 -17.14
N CYS A 43 -0.67 -2.28 -15.90
CA CYS A 43 -1.79 -1.45 -15.51
C CYS A 43 -1.31 -0.13 -14.89
N ARG A 44 -2.15 0.90 -14.93
CA ARG A 44 -1.92 2.18 -14.28
C ARG A 44 -3.13 2.54 -13.44
N VAL A 45 -2.90 3.19 -12.31
CA VAL A 45 -3.99 3.65 -11.44
C VAL A 45 -4.37 5.07 -11.89
N ASN A 46 -5.60 5.26 -12.35
CA ASN A 46 -6.12 6.58 -12.74
C ASN A 46 -6.68 7.33 -11.53
N SER A 47 -7.39 6.64 -10.65
CA SER A 47 -7.98 7.23 -9.45
C SER A 47 -8.08 6.21 -8.33
N VAL A 48 -8.02 6.73 -7.10
CA VAL A 48 -8.19 5.96 -5.86
C VAL A 48 -8.99 6.78 -4.88
N GLU A 49 -10.02 6.17 -4.32
CA GLU A 49 -10.78 6.66 -3.20
C GLU A 49 -10.91 5.54 -2.16
N VAL A 50 -11.02 5.89 -0.88
CA VAL A 50 -11.32 4.92 0.18
C VAL A 50 -12.74 5.16 0.67
N VAL A 51 -13.61 4.17 0.44
CA VAL A 51 -15.02 4.22 0.86
C VAL A 51 -15.28 3.03 1.76
N ALA A 52 -15.72 3.29 3.00
CA ALA A 52 -15.96 2.26 4.01
C ALA A 52 -14.78 1.28 4.20
N GLY A 53 -13.54 1.81 4.20
CA GLY A 53 -12.32 1.03 4.38
C GLY A 53 -11.88 0.20 3.15
N ARG A 54 -12.56 0.35 2.00
CA ARG A 54 -12.21 -0.36 0.75
C ARG A 54 -11.64 0.60 -0.29
N CYS A 55 -10.73 0.10 -1.11
CA CYS A 55 -10.10 0.86 -2.18
C CYS A 55 -11.01 0.86 -3.42
N GLN A 56 -11.71 1.96 -3.68
CA GLN A 56 -12.42 2.19 -4.93
C GLN A 56 -11.44 2.72 -5.96
N MET A 57 -11.18 1.95 -7.02
CA MET A 57 -10.09 2.27 -7.96
C MET A 57 -10.53 2.16 -9.41
N GLN A 58 -10.01 3.06 -10.23
CA GLN A 58 -10.05 2.97 -11.69
C GLN A 58 -8.65 2.62 -12.21
N ILE A 59 -8.53 1.47 -12.85
CA ILE A 59 -7.26 0.88 -13.23
C ILE A 59 -7.31 0.45 -14.70
N PRO A 60 -6.93 1.31 -15.65
CA PRO A 60 -6.66 0.88 -17.02
C PRO A 60 -5.54 -0.16 -17.07
N CYS A 61 -5.78 -1.24 -17.79
CA CYS A 61 -4.84 -2.33 -18.00
C CYS A 61 -4.66 -2.61 -19.50
N GLN A 62 -3.42 -2.82 -19.92
CA GLN A 62 -3.10 -3.18 -21.29
C GLN A 62 -3.57 -4.61 -21.60
N ARG A 63 -4.15 -4.79 -22.77
CA ARG A 63 -4.57 -6.07 -23.35
C ARG A 63 -3.44 -6.67 -24.17
N ASN A 64 -3.55 -7.96 -24.49
CA ASN A 64 -2.55 -8.65 -25.32
C ASN A 64 -2.48 -8.09 -26.75
N ASN A 65 -3.57 -7.49 -27.24
CA ASN A 65 -3.62 -6.81 -28.53
C ASN A 65 -3.15 -5.34 -28.48
N GLY A 66 -2.60 -4.89 -27.35
CA GLY A 66 -2.09 -3.53 -27.16
C GLY A 66 -3.15 -2.48 -26.81
N ALA A 67 -4.45 -2.79 -26.91
CA ALA A 67 -5.51 -1.90 -26.46
C ALA A 67 -5.55 -1.82 -24.92
N THR A 68 -6.38 -0.94 -24.37
CA THR A 68 -6.55 -0.78 -22.92
C THR A 68 -7.98 -1.11 -22.52
N TYR A 69 -8.15 -1.85 -21.42
CA TYR A 69 -9.43 -2.06 -20.76
C TYR A 69 -9.44 -1.35 -19.41
N LEU A 70 -10.51 -0.62 -19.12
CA LEU A 70 -10.65 0.14 -17.88
C LEU A 70 -11.38 -0.69 -16.81
N ASN A 71 -10.67 -1.04 -15.74
CA ASN A 71 -11.27 -1.75 -14.60
C ASN A 71 -11.76 -0.75 -13.56
N HIS A 72 -13.02 -0.86 -13.16
CA HIS A 72 -13.60 -0.15 -12.02
C HIS A 72 -13.94 -1.17 -10.94
N GLY A 73 -13.45 -1.00 -9.71
CA GLY A 73 -13.74 -1.98 -8.66
C GLY A 73 -13.50 -1.49 -7.24
N SER A 74 -14.09 -2.24 -6.30
CA SER A 74 -13.94 -2.07 -4.85
C SER A 74 -13.07 -3.19 -4.27
N TYR A 75 -11.81 -2.87 -4.01
CA TYR A 75 -10.82 -3.86 -3.62
C TYR A 75 -10.57 -3.86 -2.12
N ASP A 76 -10.28 -5.04 -1.59
CA ASP A 76 -9.69 -5.19 -0.27
C ASP A 76 -8.21 -4.80 -0.34
N VAL A 77 -7.80 -3.87 0.52
CA VAL A 77 -6.43 -3.33 0.55
C VAL A 77 -5.39 -4.44 0.72
N ALA A 78 -5.65 -5.43 1.57
CA ALA A 78 -4.71 -6.52 1.86
C ALA A 78 -4.53 -7.48 0.68
N ARG A 79 -5.47 -7.47 -0.28
CA ARG A 79 -5.46 -8.36 -1.45
C ARG A 79 -5.03 -7.67 -2.73
N LEU A 80 -4.88 -6.34 -2.74
CA LEU A 80 -4.50 -5.58 -3.94
C LEU A 80 -3.16 -6.07 -4.52
N GLN A 81 -2.22 -6.43 -3.65
CA GLN A 81 -0.92 -7.00 -4.05
C GLN A 81 -1.02 -8.35 -4.78
N ASN A 82 -2.17 -9.02 -4.76
CA ASN A 82 -2.38 -10.32 -5.41
C ASN A 82 -3.08 -10.24 -6.76
N LEU A 83 -3.24 -9.03 -7.31
CA LEU A 83 -3.89 -8.82 -8.60
C LEU A 83 -2.96 -9.18 -9.77
N CYS A 84 -3.54 -9.87 -10.75
CA CYS A 84 -2.98 -10.13 -12.06
C CYS A 84 -3.75 -9.33 -13.12
N ASN A 85 -3.06 -8.96 -14.20
CA ASN A 85 -3.74 -8.59 -15.45
C ASN A 85 -3.89 -9.83 -16.35
N ARG A 86 -5.12 -10.14 -16.77
CA ARG A 86 -5.45 -11.19 -17.74
C ARG A 86 -6.19 -10.57 -18.93
N ASP A 87 -5.44 -10.26 -19.99
CA ASP A 87 -5.95 -9.59 -21.20
C ASP A 87 -6.80 -8.32 -20.92
N GLY A 88 -6.28 -7.46 -20.04
CA GLY A 88 -6.93 -6.20 -19.64
C GLY A 88 -7.83 -6.31 -18.42
N MET A 89 -8.21 -7.52 -17.97
CA MET A 89 -9.04 -7.70 -16.78
C MET A 89 -8.21 -7.94 -15.53
N LEU A 90 -8.60 -7.30 -14.42
CA LEU A 90 -8.01 -7.56 -13.11
C LEU A 90 -8.64 -8.78 -12.45
N VAL A 91 -7.81 -9.74 -12.04
CA VAL A 91 -8.22 -10.94 -11.31
C VAL A 91 -7.27 -11.23 -10.16
N TYR A 92 -7.75 -11.90 -9.11
CA TYR A 92 -6.88 -12.37 -8.03
C TYR A 92 -6.18 -13.68 -8.41
N GLY A 93 -4.96 -13.87 -7.90
CA GLY A 93 -4.25 -15.15 -7.99
C GLY A 93 -2.75 -15.04 -8.23
N CYS A 94 -2.20 -13.83 -8.32
CA CYS A 94 -0.77 -13.63 -8.46
C CYS A 94 -0.11 -13.52 -7.09
N PRO A 95 1.13 -14.02 -6.94
CA PRO A 95 1.93 -13.67 -5.78
C PRO A 95 2.25 -12.16 -5.81
N PRO A 96 2.44 -11.52 -4.63
CA PRO A 96 2.97 -10.17 -4.56
C PRO A 96 4.38 -10.11 -5.15
N ARG A 97 4.68 -8.98 -5.79
CA ARG A 97 6.04 -8.60 -6.20
C ARG A 97 6.86 -8.16 -4.98
N PRO A 98 8.19 -8.38 -5.01
CA PRO A 98 9.11 -7.90 -3.99
C PRO A 98 9.02 -6.38 -3.77
#